data_AF-A0A965TU02-F1
#
_entry.id   AF-A0A965TU02-F1
#
_cell.length_a   1.000
_cell.length_b   1.000
_cell.length_c   1.000
_cell.angle_alpha   90.00
_cell.angle_beta   90.00
_cell.angle_gamma   90.00
#
_symmetry.space_group_name_H-M   'P 1'
#
loop_
_entity.id
_entity.type
_entity.pdbx_description
1 polymer ?
#
loop_
_entity_poly.entity_id
_entity_poly.type
_entity_poly.pdbx_seq_one_letter_code
_entity_poly.pdbx_strand_id
1 'polypeptide(L)'
;MAYTQEEINQKFDEILNEIAAGSPAYKAMKGKLAPSTFYEILESDADKANKYARACAQRADLIFEETLEIADETDNDIIDIEGTKVENNRLVQRDKLRVDTRKWFLSKLHPKKYGDKTEVDLNLGEKETLSKEEFLAKLNKAREKSE
;
A
#
# COMPACT_ATOMS: atom_id res chain seq x y z
N MET A 1 -5.57 5.81 -37.39
CA MET A 1 -4.43 6.72 -37.61
C MET A 1 -3.34 6.26 -36.67
N ALA A 2 -2.19 5.86 -37.20
CA ALA A 2 -1.05 5.49 -36.36
C ALA A 2 -0.57 6.77 -35.67
N TYR A 3 -0.61 6.79 -34.34
CA TYR A 3 -0.05 7.91 -33.58
C TYR A 3 1.43 8.02 -33.90
N THR A 4 1.92 9.25 -34.03
CA THR A 4 3.36 9.48 -34.08
C THR A 4 3.97 9.12 -32.73
N GLN A 5 5.23 8.67 -32.72
CA GLN A 5 5.92 8.29 -31.48
C GLN A 5 5.96 9.45 -30.46
N GLU A 6 5.98 10.69 -30.96
CA GLU A 6 5.97 11.92 -30.18
C GLU A 6 4.63 12.16 -29.48
N GLU A 7 3.50 11.97 -30.17
CA GLU A 7 2.15 12.04 -29.57
C GLU A 7 1.94 10.97 -28.47
N ILE A 8 2.48 9.77 -28.67
CA ILE A 8 2.41 8.70 -27.66
C ILE A 8 3.19 9.11 -26.41
N ASN A 9 4.39 9.67 -26.59
CA ASN A 9 5.22 10.12 -25.47
C ASN A 9 4.55 11.26 -24.71
N GLN A 10 3.97 12.24 -25.42
CA GLN A 10 3.24 13.34 -24.78
C GLN A 10 2.06 12.82 -23.95
N LYS A 11 1.21 11.96 -24.54
CA LYS A 11 0.07 11.37 -23.82
C LYS A 11 0.52 10.54 -22.62
N PHE A 12 1.65 9.84 -22.73
CA PHE A 12 2.21 9.06 -21.64
C PHE A 12 2.62 9.97 -20.48
N ASP A 13 3.35 11.05 -20.75
CA ASP A 13 3.76 12.01 -19.72
C ASP A 13 2.55 12.71 -19.07
N GLU A 14 1.50 13.05 -19.85
CA GLU A 14 0.24 13.57 -19.31
C GLU A 14 -0.47 12.58 -18.36
N ILE A 15 -0.47 11.29 -18.68
CA ILE A 15 -1.02 10.24 -17.81
C ILE A 15 -0.23 10.16 -16.50
N LEU A 16 1.11 10.22 -16.57
CA LEU A 16 1.94 10.17 -15.37
C LEU A 16 1.70 11.36 -14.45
N ASN A 17 1.54 12.57 -15.01
CA ASN A 17 1.24 13.76 -14.25
C ASN A 17 -0.12 13.65 -13.52
N GLU A 18 -1.15 13.14 -14.19
CA GLU A 18 -2.46 12.92 -13.54
C GLU A 18 -2.40 11.86 -12.45
N ILE A 19 -1.62 10.80 -12.65
CA ILE A 19 -1.41 9.78 -11.63
C ILE A 19 -0.72 10.38 -10.41
N ALA A 20 0.37 11.13 -10.62
CA ALA A 20 1.08 11.82 -9.55
C ALA A 20 0.18 12.80 -8.79
N ALA A 21 -0.77 13.44 -9.48
CA ALA A 21 -1.76 14.34 -8.91
C ALA A 21 -2.94 13.64 -8.20
N GLY A 22 -2.88 12.33 -7.95
CA GLY A 22 -3.90 11.61 -7.18
C GLY A 22 -4.81 10.69 -8.00
N SER A 23 -4.80 10.79 -9.33
CA SER A 23 -5.76 10.02 -10.13
C SER A 23 -5.42 8.52 -10.19
N PRO A 24 -6.43 7.64 -10.12
CA PRO A 24 -6.26 6.23 -10.44
C PRO A 24 -5.78 6.05 -11.88
N ALA A 25 -4.87 5.11 -12.10
CA ALA A 25 -4.25 4.90 -13.42
C ALA A 25 -5.30 4.63 -14.53
N TYR A 26 -6.35 3.85 -14.23
CA TYR A 26 -7.42 3.57 -15.20
C TYR A 26 -8.20 4.83 -15.62
N LYS A 27 -8.33 5.82 -14.72
CA LYS A 27 -8.99 7.08 -15.00
C LYS A 27 -8.08 7.99 -15.81
N ALA A 28 -6.80 8.05 -15.45
CA ALA A 28 -5.79 8.84 -16.17
C ALA A 28 -5.59 8.36 -17.62
N MET A 29 -5.62 7.04 -17.84
CA MET A 29 -5.49 6.44 -19.18
C MET A 29 -6.73 6.67 -20.07
N LYS A 30 -7.92 6.84 -19.47
CA LYS A 30 -9.20 6.85 -20.19
C LYS A 30 -9.22 7.97 -21.24
N GLY A 31 -9.43 7.59 -22.50
CA GLY A 31 -9.52 8.52 -23.63
C GLY A 31 -8.17 8.99 -24.20
N LYS A 32 -7.04 8.60 -23.60
CA LYS A 32 -5.69 8.97 -24.06
C LYS A 32 -4.97 7.80 -24.72
N LEU A 33 -4.81 6.70 -23.97
CA LEU A 33 -4.10 5.49 -24.35
C LEU A 33 -4.90 4.26 -23.93
N ALA A 34 -4.87 3.21 -24.76
CA ALA A 34 -5.41 1.92 -24.35
C ALA A 34 -4.54 1.32 -23.24
N PRO A 35 -5.11 0.62 -22.24
CA PRO A 35 -4.33 -0.01 -21.18
C PRO A 35 -3.25 -0.95 -21.70
N SER A 36 -3.54 -1.74 -22.74
CA SER A 36 -2.56 -2.65 -23.36
C SER A 36 -1.34 -1.89 -23.86
N THR A 37 -1.53 -0.86 -24.67
CA THR A 37 -0.47 -0.01 -25.21
C THR A 37 0.34 0.66 -24.10
N PHE A 38 -0.31 1.11 -23.02
CA PHE A 38 0.40 1.71 -21.89
C PHE A 38 1.36 0.72 -21.23
N TYR A 39 0.91 -0.51 -20.95
CA TYR A 39 1.76 -1.53 -20.34
C TYR A 39 2.85 -2.05 -21.30
N GLU A 40 2.56 -2.17 -22.60
CA GLU A 40 3.57 -2.48 -23.63
C GLU A 40 4.71 -1.44 -23.66
N ILE A 41 4.37 -0.16 -23.49
CA ILE A 41 5.37 0.92 -23.39
C ILE A 41 6.22 0.76 -22.12
N LEU A 42 5.62 0.38 -20.99
CA LEU A 42 6.37 0.17 -19.75
C LEU A 42 7.29 -1.06 -19.83
N GLU A 43 6.89 -2.10 -20.54
CA GLU A 43 7.70 -3.30 -20.73
C GLU A 43 8.88 -3.08 -21.68
N SER A 44 8.71 -2.19 -22.67
CA SER A 44 9.74 -1.90 -23.67
C SER A 44 10.76 -0.84 -23.24
N ASP A 45 10.43 0.04 -22.31
CA ASP A 45 11.26 1.19 -21.91
C ASP A 45 11.38 1.28 -20.38
N ALA A 46 12.57 0.94 -19.86
CA ALA A 46 12.87 0.94 -18.44
C ALA A 46 12.81 2.35 -17.81
N ASP A 47 13.12 3.41 -18.56
CA ASP A 47 13.06 4.78 -18.05
C ASP A 47 11.62 5.21 -17.85
N LYS A 48 10.73 4.83 -18.76
CA LYS A 48 9.28 5.04 -18.60
C LYS A 48 8.69 4.23 -17.46
N ALA A 49 9.12 2.98 -17.28
CA ALA A 49 8.77 2.19 -16.10
C ALA A 49 9.19 2.87 -14.79
N ASN A 50 10.40 3.41 -14.73
CA ASN A 50 10.90 4.16 -13.57
C ASN A 50 10.10 5.45 -13.32
N LYS A 51 9.77 6.22 -14.36
CA LYS A 51 8.91 7.42 -14.24
C LYS A 51 7.52 7.04 -13.72
N TYR A 52 6.91 5.97 -14.22
CA TYR A 52 5.62 5.48 -13.74
C TYR A 52 5.66 5.06 -12.26
N ALA A 53 6.72 4.35 -11.85
CA ALA A 53 6.91 3.97 -10.45
C ALA A 53 7.02 5.19 -9.52
N ARG A 54 7.73 6.24 -9.95
CA ARG A 54 7.83 7.52 -9.22
C ARG A 54 6.47 8.23 -9.12
N ALA A 55 5.71 8.30 -10.22
CA ALA A 55 4.37 8.88 -10.21
C ALA A 55 3.43 8.12 -9.26
N CYS A 56 3.50 6.78 -9.24
CA CYS A 56 2.75 5.97 -8.28
C CYS A 56 3.13 6.24 -6.82
N ALA A 57 4.42 6.44 -6.54
CA ALA A 57 4.89 6.79 -5.19
C ALA A 57 4.40 8.18 -4.75
N GLN A 58 4.46 9.18 -5.64
CA GLN A 58 3.91 10.52 -5.38
C GLN A 58 2.40 10.47 -5.13
N ARG A 59 1.67 9.69 -5.92
CA ARG A 59 0.23 9.46 -5.70
C ARG A 59 -0.04 8.88 -4.30
N ALA A 60 0.79 7.92 -3.87
CA ALA A 60 0.63 7.31 -2.57
C ALA A 60 0.84 8.32 -1.43
N ASP A 61 1.83 9.19 -1.58
CA ASP A 61 2.10 10.28 -0.63
C ASP A 61 0.92 11.27 -0.57
N LEU A 62 0.35 11.65 -1.72
CA LEU A 62 -0.83 12.51 -1.75
C LEU A 62 -2.05 11.87 -1.10
N ILE A 63 -2.35 10.60 -1.42
CA ILE A 63 -3.46 9.86 -0.81
C ILE A 63 -3.30 9.76 0.71
N PHE A 64 -2.06 9.65 1.20
CA PHE A 64 -1.77 9.63 2.62
C PHE A 64 -2.15 10.96 3.29
N GLU A 65 -1.72 12.10 2.74
CA GLU A 65 -2.09 13.43 3.25
C GLU A 65 -3.60 13.68 3.17
N GLU A 66 -4.25 13.33 2.04
CA GLU A 66 -5.72 13.41 1.90
C GLU A 66 -6.47 12.55 2.91
N THR A 67 -5.84 11.49 3.44
CA THR A 67 -6.48 10.64 4.46
C THR A 67 -6.68 11.40 5.77
N LEU A 68 -5.76 12.31 6.11
CA LEU A 68 -5.89 13.18 7.28
C LEU A 68 -7.06 14.15 7.10
N GLU A 69 -7.15 14.78 5.93
CA GLU A 69 -8.26 15.69 5.60
C GLU A 69 -9.63 15.00 5.72
N ILE A 70 -9.77 13.76 5.20
CA ILE A 70 -11.02 13.00 5.33
C ILE A 70 -11.33 12.62 6.79
N ALA A 71 -10.30 12.38 7.60
CA ALA A 71 -10.49 12.01 9.00
C ALA A 71 -10.91 13.21 9.86
N ASP A 72 -10.43 14.41 9.53
CA ASP A 72 -10.71 15.65 10.25
C ASP A 72 -11.97 16.38 9.74
N GLU A 73 -12.46 16.04 8.54
CA GLU A 73 -13.69 16.59 7.96
C GLU A 73 -14.93 16.15 8.76
N THR A 74 -15.59 17.11 9.43
CA THR A 74 -16.83 16.89 10.20
C THR A 74 -18.09 17.42 9.51
N ASP A 75 -17.97 17.76 8.22
CA ASP A 75 -19.01 18.43 7.47
C ASP A 75 -20.23 17.52 7.26
N ASN A 76 -21.40 17.99 7.69
CA ASN A 76 -22.70 17.29 7.58
C ASN A 76 -22.85 16.03 8.45
N ASP A 77 -21.97 15.83 9.44
CA ASP A 77 -22.12 14.78 10.44
C ASP A 77 -23.41 14.93 11.26
N ILE A 78 -23.94 16.14 11.34
CA ILE A 78 -25.23 16.43 11.97
C ILE A 78 -26.17 16.98 10.91
N ILE A 79 -27.32 16.34 10.77
CA ILE A 79 -28.43 16.79 9.94
C ILE A 79 -29.58 17.27 10.82
N ASP A 80 -30.26 18.32 10.38
CA ASP A 80 -31.48 18.80 11.02
C ASP A 80 -32.69 18.11 10.38
N ILE A 81 -33.47 17.41 11.19
CA ILE A 81 -34.74 16.81 10.80
C ILE A 81 -35.81 17.43 11.68
N GLU A 82 -36.62 18.32 11.10
CA GLU A 82 -37.76 18.96 11.77
C GLU A 82 -37.40 19.69 13.08
N GLY A 83 -36.24 20.35 13.13
CA GLY A 83 -35.72 21.06 14.30
C GLY A 83 -34.96 20.16 15.28
N THR A 84 -34.82 18.87 14.97
CA THR A 84 -34.04 17.91 15.76
C THR A 84 -32.71 17.62 15.06
N LYS A 85 -31.61 17.88 15.77
CA LYS A 85 -30.27 17.52 15.31
C LYS A 85 -30.04 16.02 15.47
N VAL A 86 -29.82 15.32 14.35
CA VAL A 86 -29.58 13.87 14.28
C VAL A 86 -28.23 13.60 13.63
N GLU A 87 -27.51 12.61 14.12
CA GLU A 87 -26.23 12.16 13.55
C GLU A 87 -26.43 11.46 12.20
N ASN A 88 -25.67 11.88 11.19
CA ASN A 88 -25.65 11.30 9.87
C ASN A 88 -24.70 10.09 9.81
N ASN A 89 -25.13 8.99 10.44
CA ASN A 89 -24.37 7.74 10.50
C ASN A 89 -23.90 7.24 9.12
N ARG A 90 -24.62 7.55 8.02
CA ARG A 90 -24.22 7.15 6.67
C ARG A 90 -22.93 7.85 6.23
N LEU A 91 -22.78 9.14 6.53
CA LEU A 91 -21.58 9.90 6.17
C LEU A 91 -20.38 9.43 6.99
N VAL A 92 -20.53 9.37 8.31
CA VAL A 92 -19.50 8.87 9.24
C VAL A 92 -18.97 7.50 8.80
N GLN A 93 -19.87 6.57 8.45
CA GLN A 93 -19.46 5.22 8.00
C GLN A 93 -18.80 5.23 6.62
N ARG A 94 -19.22 6.12 5.72
CA ARG A 94 -18.58 6.30 4.40
C ARG A 94 -17.16 6.83 4.57
N ASP A 95 -16.96 7.82 5.42
CA ASP A 95 -15.65 8.46 5.60
C ASP A 95 -14.69 7.54 6.37
N LYS A 96 -15.19 6.78 7.34
CA LYS A 96 -14.45 5.63 7.91
C LYS A 96 -14.02 4.62 6.84
N LEU A 97 -14.94 4.16 5.98
CA LEU A 97 -14.61 3.21 4.91
C LEU A 97 -13.58 3.78 3.93
N ARG A 98 -13.64 5.09 3.64
CA ARG A 98 -12.66 5.79 2.79
C ARG A 98 -11.26 5.79 3.40
N VAL A 99 -11.14 6.05 4.70
CA VAL A 99 -9.87 6.02 5.44
C VAL A 99 -9.31 4.60 5.49
N ASP A 100 -10.14 3.62 5.89
CA ASP A 100 -9.72 2.22 6.00
C ASP A 100 -9.24 1.65 4.65
N THR A 101 -9.97 1.95 3.57
CA THR A 101 -9.60 1.50 2.22
C THR A 101 -8.27 2.12 1.78
N ARG A 102 -8.04 3.41 2.07
CA ARG A 102 -6.79 4.10 1.74
C ARG A 102 -5.62 3.52 2.54
N LYS A 103 -5.78 3.35 3.85
CA LYS A 103 -4.76 2.72 4.71
C LYS A 103 -4.39 1.33 4.21
N TRP A 104 -5.39 0.49 3.93
CA TRP A 104 -5.16 -0.86 3.39
C TRP A 104 -4.41 -0.81 2.06
N PHE A 105 -4.87 0.02 1.12
CA PHE A 105 -4.24 0.16 -0.19
C PHE A 105 -2.77 0.61 -0.09
N LEU A 106 -2.49 1.64 0.71
CA LEU A 106 -1.14 2.17 0.93
C LEU A 106 -0.21 1.12 1.56
N SER A 107 -0.70 0.34 2.53
CA SER A 107 0.06 -0.74 3.17
C SER A 107 0.51 -1.82 2.19
N LYS A 108 -0.27 -2.07 1.13
CA LYS A 108 0.05 -3.06 0.10
C LYS A 108 0.96 -2.50 -0.99
N LEU A 109 0.78 -1.23 -1.35
CA LEU A 109 1.55 -0.60 -2.42
C LEU A 109 2.98 -0.26 -2.00
N HIS A 110 3.15 0.29 -0.79
CA HIS A 110 4.48 0.64 -0.25
C HIS A 110 4.64 0.11 1.19
N PRO A 111 4.75 -1.22 1.38
CA PRO A 111 4.80 -1.83 2.70
C PRO A 111 5.98 -1.34 3.56
N LYS A 112 7.09 -0.92 2.93
CA LYS A 112 8.23 -0.36 3.66
C LYS A 112 7.94 1.00 4.32
N LYS A 113 7.06 1.82 3.71
CA LYS A 113 6.73 3.17 4.16
C LYS A 113 5.43 3.19 4.98
N TYR A 114 4.41 2.44 4.55
CA TYR A 114 3.06 2.48 5.10
C TYR A 114 2.59 1.14 5.71
N GLY A 115 3.45 0.11 5.71
CA GLY A 115 3.11 -1.16 6.33
C GLY A 115 3.21 -1.09 7.85
N ASP A 116 2.34 -1.83 8.53
CA ASP A 116 2.43 -2.02 9.97
C ASP A 116 3.73 -2.77 10.30
N LYS A 117 4.59 -2.15 11.13
CA LYS A 117 5.79 -2.78 11.66
C LYS A 117 5.44 -3.46 12.96
N THR A 118 5.33 -4.79 12.93
CA THR A 118 5.29 -5.59 14.15
C THR A 118 6.70 -6.04 14.46
N GLU A 119 7.34 -5.40 15.44
CA GLU A 119 8.55 -5.97 16.04
C GLU A 119 8.12 -7.17 16.87
N VAL A 120 8.33 -8.36 16.30
CA VAL A 120 8.21 -9.61 17.06
C VAL A 120 9.51 -9.75 17.83
N ASP A 121 9.49 -9.39 19.10
CA ASP A 121 10.59 -9.66 20.02
C ASP A 121 10.66 -11.17 20.25
N LEU A 122 11.39 -11.85 19.37
CA LEU A 122 11.72 -13.26 19.54
C LEU A 122 12.76 -13.35 20.65
N ASN A 123 12.32 -13.23 21.91
CA ASN A 123 12.98 -13.86 23.04
C ASN A 123 12.88 -15.38 22.83
N LEU A 124 13.66 -15.91 21.89
CA LEU A 124 14.08 -17.29 21.92
C LEU A 124 14.91 -17.43 23.19
N GLY A 125 14.23 -17.68 24.32
CA GLY A 125 14.88 -18.05 25.57
C GLY A 125 15.96 -19.05 25.20
N GLU A 126 17.20 -18.71 25.59
CA GLU A 126 18.42 -19.41 25.21
C GLU A 126 18.14 -20.90 25.11
N LYS A 127 17.95 -21.42 23.89
CA LYS A 127 18.09 -22.85 23.70
C LYS A 127 19.56 -23.06 23.95
N GLU A 128 19.91 -23.48 25.17
CA GLU A 128 21.22 -24.01 25.51
C GLU A 128 21.60 -24.97 24.38
N THR A 129 22.45 -24.50 23.46
CA THR A 129 23.00 -25.34 22.42
C THR A 129 24.00 -26.22 23.13
N LEU A 130 23.52 -27.36 23.65
CA LEU A 130 24.39 -28.37 24.22
C LEU A 130 25.42 -28.73 23.16
N SER A 131 26.70 -28.67 23.54
CA SER A 131 27.75 -29.15 22.66
C SER A 131 27.53 -30.64 22.39
N LYS A 132 28.04 -31.15 21.26
CA LYS A 132 27.95 -32.59 20.96
C LYS A 132 28.47 -33.46 22.11
N GLU A 133 29.48 -32.98 22.83
CA GLU A 133 30.08 -33.68 23.97
C GLU A 133 29.13 -33.75 25.17
N GLU A 134 28.43 -32.66 25.47
CA GLU A 134 27.47 -32.62 26.58
C GLU A 134 26.23 -33.46 26.30
N PHE A 135 25.79 -33.50 25.04
CA PHE A 135 24.69 -34.37 24.61
C PHE A 135 25.05 -35.85 24.74
N LEU A 136 26.25 -36.24 24.30
CA LEU A 136 26.75 -37.61 24.43
C LEU A 136 26.96 -38.02 25.89
N ALA A 137 27.44 -37.11 26.74
CA ALA A 137 27.60 -37.35 28.18
C ALA A 137 26.25 -37.60 28.88
N LYS A 138 25.20 -36.86 28.51
CA LYS A 138 23.83 -37.11 29.01
C LYS A 138 23.27 -38.45 28.52
N LEU A 139 23.52 -38.82 27.26
CA LEU A 139 23.13 -40.12 26.69
C LEU A 139 23.76 -41.30 27.42
N ASN A 140 25.07 -41.22 27.71
CA ASN A 140 25.77 -42.29 28.42
C ASN A 140 25.30 -42.42 29.88
N LYS A 141 25.11 -41.29 30.59
CA LYS A 141 24.52 -41.31 31.94
C LYS A 141 23.11 -41.88 31.99
N ALA A 142 22.31 -41.67 30.94
CA ALA A 142 20.97 -42.26 30.85
C ALA A 142 21.03 -43.77 30.63
N ARG A 143 22.03 -44.27 29.89
CA ARG A 143 22.26 -45.69 29.63
C ARG A 143 22.76 -46.44 30.86
N GLU A 144 23.64 -45.82 31.64
CA GLU A 144 24.17 -46.37 32.91
C GLU A 144 23.11 -46.43 34.03
N LYS A 145 22.05 -45.62 33.96
CA LYS A 145 20.92 -45.66 34.90
C LYS A 145 19.85 -46.70 34.53
N SER A 146 19.94 -47.30 33.34
CA SER A 146 19.01 -48.33 32.87
C SER A 146 19.55 -49.76 33.01
N GLU A 147 20.75 -49.92 33.59
CA GLU A 147 21.33 -51.20 34.05
C GLU A 147 21.27 -51.26 35.59
#